data_AF-M1DZK1-F1
#
_entry.id   AF-M1DZK1-F1
#
_cell.length_a   1.000
_cell.length_b   1.000
_cell.length_c   1.000
_cell.angle_alpha   90.00
_cell.angle_beta   90.00
_cell.angle_gamma   90.00
#
_symmetry.space_group_name_H-M   'P 1'
#
loop_
_entity.id
_entity.type
_entity.pdbx_description
1 polymer ?
#
loop_
_entity_poly.entity_id
_entity_poly.type
_entity_poly.pdbx_seq_one_letter_code
_entity_poly.pdbx_strand_id
1 'polypeptide(L)'
;MIWTALIDAVTPLSTTIDSLAARITVSEHNQRETEEVMALKDAITELIQYVDYLKSTDISMVFGTVENLEVPEMLQTTTRNEDRVEQTAEPKSEAETDEEILEENKGAAEEDLTETEAIMIDATV
;
A
#
# COMPACT_ATOMS: atom_id res chain seq x y z
N MET A 1 5.87 10.47 -15.54
CA MET A 1 7.10 10.76 -14.78
C MET A 1 7.21 9.95 -13.50
N ILE A 2 6.15 9.84 -12.69
CA ILE A 2 6.20 9.18 -11.37
C ILE A 2 6.46 7.67 -11.45
N TRP A 3 5.84 6.98 -12.42
CA TRP A 3 6.06 5.54 -12.66
C TRP A 3 7.53 5.19 -12.92
N THR A 4 8.19 5.92 -13.83
CA THR A 4 9.61 5.71 -14.16
C THR A 4 10.50 5.92 -12.94
N ALA A 5 10.28 6.99 -12.18
CA ALA A 5 11.05 7.28 -10.97
C ALA A 5 10.89 6.19 -9.90
N LEU A 6 9.70 5.59 -9.78
CA LEU A 6 9.53 4.47 -8.86
C LEU A 6 10.23 3.21 -9.35
N ILE A 7 10.10 2.85 -10.63
CA ILE A 7 10.84 1.70 -11.19
C ILE A 7 12.34 1.88 -10.94
N ASP A 8 12.88 3.06 -11.23
CA ASP A 8 14.29 3.38 -11.05
C ASP A 8 14.74 3.26 -9.57
N ALA A 9 13.83 3.42 -8.61
CA ALA A 9 14.10 3.24 -7.19
C ALA A 9 13.89 1.80 -6.69
N VAL A 10 12.84 1.12 -7.14
CA VAL A 10 12.44 -0.22 -6.66
C VAL A 10 13.33 -1.32 -7.24
N THR A 11 13.82 -1.16 -8.48
CA THR A 11 14.74 -2.13 -9.10
C THR A 11 16.04 -2.29 -8.31
N PRO A 12 16.84 -1.24 -8.03
CA PRO A 12 18.07 -1.38 -7.25
C PRO A 12 17.81 -1.82 -5.81
N LEU A 13 16.67 -1.43 -5.23
CA LEU A 13 16.25 -1.90 -3.90
C LEU A 13 16.04 -3.42 -3.91
N SER A 14 15.32 -3.95 -4.90
CA SER A 14 15.09 -5.39 -5.05
C SER A 14 16.41 -6.17 -5.16
N THR A 15 17.34 -5.70 -5.99
CA THR A 15 18.66 -6.32 -6.14
C THR A 15 19.46 -6.33 -4.82
N THR A 16 19.34 -5.25 -4.04
CA THR A 16 20.02 -5.16 -2.73
C THR A 16 19.43 -6.16 -1.73
N ILE A 17 18.10 -6.32 -1.73
CA ILE A 17 17.39 -7.29 -0.89
C ILE A 17 17.80 -8.72 -1.26
N ASP A 18 17.83 -9.06 -2.55
CA ASP A 18 18.27 -10.38 -3.03
C ASP A 18 19.71 -10.68 -2.59
N SER A 19 20.60 -9.68 -2.73
CA SER A 19 21.98 -9.82 -2.28
C SER A 19 22.09 -10.00 -0.76
N LEU A 20 21.23 -9.34 0.02
CA LEU A 20 21.23 -9.47 1.47
C LEU A 20 20.70 -10.83 1.92
N ALA A 21 19.61 -11.30 1.30
CA ALA A 21 19.07 -12.64 1.51
C ALA A 21 20.13 -13.72 1.24
N ALA A 22 20.83 -13.64 0.11
CA ALA A 22 21.91 -14.57 -0.22
C ALA A 22 23.05 -14.55 0.83
N ARG A 23 23.44 -13.37 1.32
CA ARG A 23 24.48 -13.24 2.36
C ARG A 23 24.05 -13.84 3.70
N ILE A 24 22.77 -13.76 4.04
CA ILE A 24 22.24 -14.38 5.27
C ILE A 24 22.25 -15.90 5.14
N THR A 25 21.78 -16.45 4.01
CA THR A 25 21.85 -17.90 3.77
C THR A 25 23.29 -18.42 3.85
N VAL A 26 24.26 -17.67 3.33
CA VAL A 26 25.70 -18.00 3.48
C VAL A 26 26.18 -17.87 4.93
N SER A 27 25.65 -16.93 5.71
CA SER A 27 26.04 -16.73 7.11
C SER A 27 25.45 -17.81 8.02
N GLU A 28 24.19 -18.20 7.82
CA GLU A 28 23.52 -19.33 8.49
C GLU A 28 24.28 -20.65 8.31
N HIS A 29 24.82 -20.88 7.11
CA HIS A 29 25.60 -22.10 6.84
C HIS A 29 26.92 -22.15 7.62
N ASN A 30 27.54 -21.00 7.87
CA ASN A 30 28.90 -20.92 8.42
C ASN A 30 28.95 -20.63 9.92
N GLN A 31 27.82 -20.29 10.54
CA GLN A 31 27.72 -19.94 11.97
C GLN A 31 26.47 -20.56 12.59
N ARG A 32 26.46 -20.75 13.91
CA ARG A 32 25.24 -21.12 14.64
C ARG A 32 24.23 -19.98 14.45
N GLU A 33 23.03 -20.29 13.96
CA GLU A 33 21.94 -19.32 13.84
C GLU A 33 21.76 -18.59 15.17
N THR A 34 22.03 -17.29 15.17
CA THR A 34 21.78 -16.41 16.31
C THR A 34 20.40 -15.81 16.19
N GLU A 35 19.83 -15.41 17.32
CA GLU A 35 18.53 -14.71 17.36
C GLU A 35 18.52 -13.47 16.45
N GLU A 36 19.65 -12.77 16.34
CA GLU A 36 19.83 -11.63 15.44
C GLU A 36 19.70 -12.01 13.95
N VAL A 37 20.25 -13.16 13.55
CA VAL A 37 20.17 -13.64 12.15
C VAL A 37 18.74 -14.05 11.81
N MET A 38 18.03 -14.68 12.74
CA MET A 38 16.60 -14.99 12.57
C MET A 38 15.76 -13.71 12.45
N ALA A 39 15.96 -12.75 13.36
CA ALA A 39 15.24 -11.47 13.32
C ALA A 39 15.51 -10.70 12.02
N LEU A 40 16.77 -10.69 11.53
CA LEU A 40 17.13 -10.04 10.28
C LEU A 40 16.48 -10.72 9.06
N LYS A 41 16.37 -12.05 9.08
CA LYS A 41 15.70 -12.82 8.03
C LYS A 41 14.20 -12.57 7.98
N ASP A 42 13.56 -12.47 9.14
CA ASP A 42 12.15 -12.10 9.24
C ASP A 42 11.91 -10.69 8.69
N ALA A 43 12.75 -9.73 9.07
CA ALA A 43 12.68 -8.35 8.56
C ALA A 43 12.88 -8.28 7.03
N ILE A 44 13.76 -9.11 6.46
CA ILE A 44 13.93 -9.17 5.01
C ILE A 44 12.71 -9.79 4.32
N THR A 45 12.11 -10.80 4.92
CA THR A 45 10.88 -11.41 4.40
C THR A 45 9.75 -10.39 4.35
N GLU A 46 9.60 -9.58 5.40
CA GLU A 46 8.64 -8.46 5.44
C GLU A 46 8.97 -7.40 4.37
N LEU A 47 10.25 -7.05 4.21
CA LEU A 47 10.67 -6.08 3.20
C LEU A 47 10.43 -6.57 1.76
N ILE A 48 10.62 -7.87 1.49
CA ILE A 48 10.28 -8.49 0.20
C ILE A 48 8.79 -8.34 -0.07
N GLN A 49 7.94 -8.68 0.91
CA GLN A 49 6.48 -8.56 0.77
C GLN A 49 6.08 -7.11 0.51
N TYR A 50 6.68 -6.14 1.21
CA TYR A 50 6.41 -4.73 0.99
C TYR A 50 6.82 -4.27 -0.40
N VAL A 51 7.99 -4.69 -0.89
CA VAL A 51 8.46 -4.37 -2.25
C VAL A 51 7.56 -5.00 -3.31
N ASP A 52 7.07 -6.21 -3.09
CA ASP A 52 6.13 -6.88 -4.00
C ASP A 52 4.75 -6.22 -4.00
N TYR A 53 4.30 -5.74 -2.83
CA TYR A 53 3.11 -4.89 -2.73
C TYR A 53 3.27 -3.58 -3.52
N LEU A 54 4.42 -2.91 -3.42
CA LEU A 54 4.71 -1.70 -4.19
C LEU A 54 4.72 -1.95 -5.70
N LYS A 55 5.19 -3.12 -6.15
CA LYS A 55 5.20 -3.51 -7.57
C LYS A 55 3.81 -3.87 -8.10
N SER A 56 2.97 -4.46 -7.25
CA SER A 56 1.63 -4.95 -7.62
C SER A 56 0.54 -3.90 -7.47
N THR A 57 0.75 -2.88 -6.63
CA THR A 57 -0.16 -1.74 -6.54
C THR A 57 -0.13 -0.99 -7.86
N ASP A 58 -1.27 -0.95 -8.56
CA ASP A 58 -1.41 -0.08 -9.73
C ASP A 58 -1.33 1.38 -9.25
N ILE A 59 -0.19 2.00 -9.52
CA ILE A 59 0.11 3.38 -9.14
C ILE A 59 -0.83 4.36 -9.84
N SER A 60 -1.50 3.92 -10.91
CA SER A 60 -2.60 4.68 -11.53
C SER A 60 -3.78 4.89 -10.58
N MET A 61 -4.03 3.94 -9.65
CA MET A 61 -5.09 4.06 -8.65
C MET A 61 -4.73 5.07 -7.54
N VAL A 62 -3.43 5.16 -7.17
CA VAL A 62 -2.93 6.06 -6.12
C VAL A 62 -2.91 7.53 -6.57
N PHE A 63 -2.67 7.79 -7.85
CA PHE A 63 -2.68 9.16 -8.39
C PHE A 63 -4.06 9.63 -8.87
N GLY A 64 -5.10 8.84 -8.57
CA GLY A 64 -6.37 8.93 -9.24
C GLY A 64 -6.19 8.52 -10.69
N THR A 65 -7.15 7.77 -11.22
CA THR A 65 -7.46 7.97 -12.62
C THR A 65 -7.61 9.48 -12.79
N VAL A 66 -6.63 10.13 -13.42
CA VAL A 66 -6.94 11.28 -14.25
C VAL A 66 -7.86 10.65 -15.29
N GLU A 67 -9.14 10.54 -14.93
CA GLU A 67 -10.20 10.76 -15.86
C GLU A 67 -9.70 11.99 -16.60
N ASN A 68 -9.20 11.75 -17.81
CA ASN A 68 -9.53 12.66 -18.88
C ASN A 68 -11.04 12.76 -18.72
N LEU A 69 -11.46 13.77 -17.94
CA LEU A 69 -12.82 14.21 -17.82
C LEU A 69 -13.08 14.50 -19.28
N GLU A 70 -13.66 13.51 -19.96
CA GLU A 70 -14.12 13.62 -21.32
C GLU A 70 -15.14 14.71 -21.14
N VAL A 71 -14.67 15.96 -21.30
CA VAL A 71 -15.49 17.13 -21.43
C VAL A 71 -16.41 16.66 -22.54
N PRO A 72 -17.68 16.32 -22.26
CA PRO A 72 -18.57 15.96 -23.34
C PRO A 72 -18.50 17.17 -24.25
N GLU A 73 -18.00 16.97 -25.47
CA GLU A 73 -17.72 18.04 -26.42
C GLU A 73 -18.95 18.94 -26.47
N MET A 74 -18.90 20.04 -25.72
CA MET A 74 -19.88 21.10 -25.82
C MET A 74 -19.43 21.94 -27.01
N LEU A 75 -19.29 21.29 -28.17
CA LEU A 75 -19.17 21.94 -29.45
C LEU A 75 -20.57 22.40 -29.84
N GLN A 76 -20.84 23.60 -29.35
CA GLN A 76 -21.88 24.48 -29.83
C GLN A 76 -21.93 24.53 -31.37
N THR A 77 -23.17 24.43 -31.86
CA THR A 77 -23.69 25.02 -33.10
C THR A 77 -23.32 24.37 -34.44
N THR A 78 -24.31 23.70 -35.04
CA THR A 78 -24.61 23.95 -36.46
C THR A 78 -26.13 24.12 -36.60
N THR A 79 -26.52 25.36 -36.87
CA THR A 79 -27.84 25.76 -37.35
C THR A 79 -28.26 24.89 -38.54
N ARG A 80 -29.28 24.05 -38.36
CA ARG A 80 -30.20 23.70 -39.44
C ARG A 80 -31.59 23.43 -38.89
N ASN A 81 -32.48 24.37 -39.19
CA ASN A 81 -33.93 24.23 -39.12
C ASN A 81 -34.39 22.91 -39.73
N GLU A 82 -35.12 22.10 -38.97
CA GLU A 82 -36.44 21.60 -39.39
C GLU A 82 -37.18 21.02 -38.17
N ASP A 83 -38.18 21.78 -37.75
CA ASP A 83 -39.48 21.36 -37.22
C ASP A 83 -39.68 19.84 -37.07
N ARG A 84 -39.91 19.37 -35.82
CA ARG A 84 -41.00 18.42 -35.46
C ARG A 84 -40.79 17.71 -34.10
N VAL A 85 -41.77 17.96 -33.21
CA VAL A 85 -42.37 17.07 -32.18
C VAL A 85 -41.49 16.57 -31.02
N GLU A 86 -41.65 17.27 -29.89
CA GLU A 86 -41.96 16.78 -28.55
C GLU A 86 -42.03 15.26 -28.33
N GLN A 87 -41.11 14.71 -27.51
CA GLN A 87 -41.51 13.80 -26.44
C GLN A 87 -40.48 13.75 -25.30
N THR A 88 -40.97 14.20 -24.16
CA THR A 88 -40.42 14.19 -22.81
C THR A 88 -40.15 12.78 -22.29
N ALA A 89 -38.98 12.55 -21.72
CA ALA A 89 -38.76 11.75 -20.50
C ALA A 89 -37.29 11.88 -20.07
N GLU A 90 -36.98 12.91 -19.28
CA GLU A 90 -35.75 12.94 -18.49
C GLU A 90 -35.88 11.98 -17.31
N PRO A 91 -34.91 11.09 -17.06
CA PRO A 91 -34.84 10.36 -15.81
C PRO A 91 -34.33 11.29 -14.70
N LYS A 92 -35.13 11.41 -13.63
CA LYS A 92 -34.70 11.95 -12.34
C LYS A 92 -33.52 11.13 -11.79
N SER A 93 -32.37 11.73 -11.58
CA SER A 93 -31.35 11.21 -10.68
C SER A 93 -31.51 11.93 -9.33
N GLU A 94 -32.13 11.25 -8.38
CA GLU A 94 -32.17 11.65 -6.97
C GLU A 94 -30.88 11.20 -6.27
N ALA A 95 -30.49 11.95 -5.23
CA ALA A 95 -29.31 11.83 -4.37
C ALA A 95 -29.14 10.42 -3.76
N GLU A 96 -28.10 10.02 -3.04
CA GLU A 96 -27.16 10.68 -2.13
C GLU A 96 -26.14 9.59 -1.75
N THR A 97 -24.95 10.00 -1.32
CA THR A 97 -23.91 9.21 -0.65
C THR A 97 -24.45 8.27 0.42
N ASP A 98 -23.97 7.01 0.43
CA ASP A 98 -23.98 6.18 1.64
C ASP A 98 -22.53 5.76 1.94
N GLU A 99 -22.04 6.27 3.05
CA GLU A 99 -20.70 6.04 3.57
C GLU A 99 -20.63 4.62 4.14
N GLU A 100 -19.71 3.81 3.61
CA GLU A 100 -19.44 2.48 4.15
C GLU A 100 -18.82 2.62 5.55
N ILE A 101 -19.64 2.30 6.56
CA ILE A 101 -19.24 2.20 7.96
C ILE A 101 -18.21 1.07 8.14
N LEU A 102 -16.96 1.46 8.41
CA LEU A 102 -15.89 0.59 8.89
C LEU A 102 -16.31 -0.03 10.23
N GLU A 103 -16.61 -1.33 10.23
CA GLU A 103 -16.81 -2.12 11.43
C GLU A 103 -15.47 -2.33 12.15
N GLU A 104 -15.25 -1.52 13.19
CA GLU A 104 -14.12 -1.62 14.10
C GLU A 104 -14.17 -2.97 14.85
N ASN A 105 -13.31 -3.89 14.42
CA ASN A 105 -13.07 -5.17 15.08
C ASN A 105 -12.52 -4.95 16.50
N LYS A 106 -13.41 -4.98 17.49
CA LYS A 106 -13.06 -5.00 18.92
C LYS A 106 -12.60 -6.40 19.33
N GLY A 107 -11.36 -6.71 18.99
CA GLY A 107 -10.62 -7.91 19.40
C GLY A 107 -10.01 -7.77 20.80
N ALA A 108 -9.93 -8.90 21.50
CA ALA A 108 -9.81 -9.05 22.95
C ALA A 108 -8.44 -8.75 23.59
N ALA A 109 -8.53 -8.36 24.86
CA ALA A 109 -7.72 -8.71 26.03
C ALA A 109 -6.32 -9.34 25.83
N GLU A 110 -5.29 -8.70 26.39
CA GLU A 110 -4.12 -9.32 27.06
C GLU A 110 -3.74 -8.38 28.22
N GLU A 111 -3.98 -8.77 29.47
CA GLU A 111 -3.12 -9.56 30.36
C GLU A 111 -1.95 -8.76 30.96
N ASP A 112 -2.20 -8.34 32.21
CA ASP A 112 -1.31 -8.14 33.35
C ASP A 112 0.21 -8.14 33.08
N LEU A 113 0.79 -6.93 32.95
CA LEU A 113 2.23 -6.74 33.02
C LEU A 113 2.68 -6.87 34.47
N THR A 114 3.03 -8.09 34.86
CA THR A 114 3.67 -8.36 36.15
C THR A 114 5.04 -7.68 36.23
N GLU A 115 5.16 -6.94 37.32
CA GLU A 115 6.30 -6.23 37.88
C GLU A 115 7.66 -6.94 37.69
N THR A 116 8.54 -6.36 36.87
CA THR A 116 9.95 -6.77 36.81
C THR A 116 10.75 -6.06 37.90
N GLU A 117 11.03 -6.77 38.99
CA GLU A 117 11.96 -6.39 40.05
C GLU A 117 13.37 -6.14 39.47
N ALA A 118 13.86 -4.90 39.61
CA ALA A 118 15.22 -4.53 39.23
C ALA A 118 16.22 -5.15 40.21
N ILE A 119 16.98 -6.14 39.75
CA ILE A 119 18.02 -6.79 40.55
C ILE A 119 19.24 -5.85 40.64
N MET A 120 19.47 -5.31 41.83
CA MET A 120 20.64 -4.51 42.17
C MET A 120 21.91 -5.36 42.10
N ILE A 121 22.81 -5.06 41.17
CA ILE A 121 24.17 -5.62 41.18
C ILE A 121 25.03 -4.73 42.07
N ASP A 122 25.29 -5.19 43.30
CA ASP A 122 26.28 -4.62 44.21
C ASP A 122 27.68 -5.06 43.76
N ALA A 123 28.46 -4.11 43.24
CA ALA A 123 29.86 -4.34 42.93
C ALA A 123 30.71 -3.96 44.15
N THR A 124 30.91 -4.93 45.04
CA THR A 124 31.83 -4.80 46.16
C THR A 124 33.24 -5.32 45.79
N VAL A 125 34.20 -4.39 45.91
CA VAL A 125 35.68 -4.50 46.02
C VAL A 125 36.49 -4.73 44.75
#